data_AF-A0A328RRK8-F1
#
_entry.id   AF-A0A328RRK8-F1
#
_cell.length_a   1.000
_cell.length_b   1.000
_cell.length_c   1.000
_cell.angle_alpha   90.00
_cell.angle_beta   90.00
_cell.angle_gamma   90.00
#
_symmetry.space_group_name_H-M   'P 1'
#
loop_
_entity.id
_entity.type
_entity.pdbx_description
1 polymer ?
#
loop_
_entity_poly.entity_id
_entity_poly.type
_entity_poly.pdbx_seq_one_letter_code
_entity_poly.pdbx_strand_id
1 'polypeptide(L)' 'MAKQEKRPGESIDSVLRKFKRKLKNEGTLQELRSREYFEKPSEEKKRKEKAAKQRTRQQQRADELA' A
#
# COMPACT_ATOMS: atom_id res chain seq x y z
N MET A 1 -0.01 -13.27 -2.97
CA MET A 1 1.44 -13.04 -3.04
C MET A 1 1.80 -12.51 -4.41
N ALA A 2 2.44 -11.35 -4.48
CA ALA A 2 2.87 -10.75 -5.73
C ALA A 2 3.78 -11.69 -6.54
N LYS A 3 3.46 -11.88 -7.81
CA LYS A 3 4.31 -12.54 -8.82
C LYS A 3 4.51 -11.56 -9.99
N GLN A 4 5.75 -11.41 -10.43
CA GLN A 4 6.10 -10.61 -11.60
C GLN A 4 7.06 -11.40 -12.49
N GLU A 5 6.61 -11.71 -13.70
CA GLU A 5 7.44 -12.37 -14.71
C GLU A 5 8.09 -11.31 -15.61
N LYS A 6 9.32 -11.60 -16.04
CA LYS A 6 10.09 -10.74 -16.95
C LYS A 6 9.58 -10.92 -18.38
N ARG A 7 9.26 -9.81 -19.05
CA ARG A 7 8.95 -9.83 -20.49
C ARG A 7 10.23 -9.73 -21.32
N PRO A 8 10.26 -10.30 -22.54
CA PRO A 8 11.41 -10.15 -23.43
C PRO A 8 11.65 -8.66 -23.72
N GLY A 9 12.91 -8.22 -23.57
CA GLY A 9 13.31 -6.82 -23.75
C GLY A 9 13.19 -5.92 -22.51
N GLU A 10 12.63 -6.38 -21.38
CA GLU A 10 12.61 -5.58 -20.15
C GLU A 10 13.93 -5.63 -19.38
N SER A 11 14.39 -4.46 -18.91
CA SER A 11 15.46 -4.36 -17.92
C SER A 11 15.00 -4.95 -16.58
N ILE A 12 15.93 -5.62 -15.89
CA ILE A 12 15.72 -6.24 -14.57
C ILE A 12 15.23 -5.20 -13.55
N ASP A 13 15.74 -3.97 -13.61
CA ASP A 13 15.36 -2.90 -12.69
C ASP A 13 13.86 -2.51 -12.81
N SER A 14 13.35 -2.48 -14.04
CA SER A 14 11.93 -2.21 -14.31
C SER A 14 11.03 -3.29 -13.70
N VAL A 15 11.42 -4.56 -13.82
CA VAL A 15 10.72 -5.70 -13.23
C VAL A 15 10.70 -5.60 -11.70
N LEU A 16 11.85 -5.28 -11.08
CA LEU A 16 11.95 -5.09 -9.63
C LEU A 16 11.09 -3.92 -9.15
N ARG A 17 11.05 -2.80 -9.88
CA ARG A 17 10.22 -1.65 -9.53
C ARG A 17 8.73 -1.96 -9.63
N LYS A 18 8.31 -2.75 -10.62
CA LYS A 18 6.92 -3.24 -10.75
C LYS A 18 6.56 -4.20 -9.62
N PHE A 19 7.46 -5.12 -9.28
CA PHE A 19 7.28 -6.05 -8.17
C PHE A 19 7.14 -5.31 -6.82
N LYS A 20 8.03 -4.35 -6.53
CA LYS A 20 7.93 -3.50 -5.33
C LYS A 20 6.60 -2.73 -5.27
N ARG A 21 6.10 -2.23 -6.41
CA ARG A 21 4.77 -1.59 -6.49
C ARG A 21 3.64 -2.58 -6.20
N LYS A 22 3.67 -3.77 -6.79
CA LYS A 22 2.68 -4.82 -6.51
C LYS A 22 2.66 -5.20 -5.02
N LEU A 23 3.81 -5.39 -4.39
CA LEU A 23 3.91 -5.68 -2.95
C LEU A 23 3.33 -4.55 -2.08
N LYS A 24 3.55 -3.29 -2.45
CA LYS A 24 2.96 -2.14 -1.75
C LYS A 24 1.44 -2.10 -1.92
N ASN A 25 0.94 -2.38 -3.12
CA ASN A 25 -0.50 -2.37 -3.41
C ASN A 25 -1.23 -3.52 -2.72
N GLU A 26 -0.61 -4.70 -2.64
CA GLU A 26 -1.17 -5.87 -1.94
C GLU A 26 -1.23 -5.65 -0.41
N GLY A 27 -0.46 -4.71 0.12
CA GLY A 27 -0.51 -4.36 1.54
C GLY A 27 0.09 -5.41 2.47
N THR A 28 0.78 -6.44 1.95
CA THR A 28 1.32 -7.57 2.72
C THR A 28 2.20 -7.14 3.89
N LEU A 29 3.06 -6.12 3.70
CA LEU A 29 3.90 -5.57 4.78
C LEU A 29 3.11 -4.75 5.81
N GLN A 30 1.97 -4.18 5.42
CA GLN A 30 1.09 -3.45 6.34
C GLN A 30 0.29 -4.43 7.18
N GLU A 31 -0.17 -5.52 6.56
CA GLU A 31 -0.86 -6.61 7.23
C GLU A 31 0.05 -7.31 8.25
N LEU A 32 1.28 -7.65 7.86
CA LEU A 32 2.27 -8.23 8.76
C LEU A 32 2.43 -7.38 10.03
N ARG A 33 2.68 -6.07 9.86
CA ARG A 33 2.83 -5.12 10.97
C ARG A 33 1.58 -4.99 11.85
N SER A 34 0.39 -5.14 11.29
CA SER A 34 -0.84 -5.15 12.09
C SER A 34 -1.08 -6.45 12.86
N ARG A 35 -0.41 -7.55 12.47
CA ARG A 35 -0.51 -8.86 13.12
C ARG A 35 0.60 -9.12 14.14
N GLU A 36 1.64 -8.29 14.18
CA GLU A 36 2.77 -8.41 15.11
C GLU A 36 2.36 -8.30 16.58
N TYR A 37 1.30 -7.55 16.88
CA TYR A 37 0.77 -7.36 18.23
C TYR A 37 -0.75 -7.31 18.22
N PHE A 38 -1.36 -7.59 19.38
CA PHE A 38 -2.80 -7.44 19.54
C PHE A 38 -3.19 -5.96 19.55
N GLU A 39 -3.93 -5.54 18.53
CA GLU A 39 -4.59 -4.24 18.49
C GLU A 39 -6.02 -4.39 19.04
N LYS A 40 -6.39 -3.63 20.06
CA LYS A 40 -7.77 -3.63 20.58
C LYS A 40 -8.74 -3.22 19.46
N PRO A 41 -9.96 -3.80 19.38
CA PRO A 41 -10.91 -3.49 18.31
C PRO A 41 -11.23 -1.99 18.15
N SER A 42 -11.23 -1.24 19.26
CA SER A 42 -11.43 0.21 19.24
C SER A 42 -10.29 0.97 18.56
N GLU A 43 -9.04 0.58 18.87
CA GLU A 43 -7.85 1.21 18.26
C GLU A 43 -7.73 0.84 16.78
N GLU A 44 -8.08 -0.39 16.40
CA GLU A 44 -8.13 -0.82 15.00
C GLU A 44 -9.13 0.03 14.19
N LYS A 45 -10.33 0.25 14.71
CA LYS A 45 -11.34 1.14 14.09
C LYS A 45 -10.80 2.56 13.94
N LYS A 46 -10.21 3.11 14.99
CA LYS A 46 -9.61 4.46 15.01
C LYS A 46 -8.47 4.59 14.00
N ARG A 47 -7.62 3.57 13.85
CA ARG A 47 -6.54 3.53 12.85
C ARG A 47 -7.10 3.51 11.42
N LYS A 48 -8.11 2.68 11.15
CA LYS A 48 -8.79 2.61 9.84
C LYS A 48 -9.43 3.95 9.46
N GLU A 49 -10.15 4.57 10.38
CA GLU A 49 -10.78 5.89 10.17
C GLU A 49 -9.75 6.98 9.88
N LYS A 50 -8.66 7.04 10.66
CA LYS A 50 -7.57 7.99 10.43
C LYS A 50 -6.95 7.80 9.04
N ALA A 51 -6.69 6.55 8.63
CA ALA A 51 -6.16 6.24 7.32
C ALA A 51 -7.11 6.67 6.19
N ALA A 52 -8.41 6.45 6.33
CA ALA A 52 -9.42 6.86 5.35
C ALA A 52 -9.52 8.39 5.24
N LYS A 53 -9.55 9.10 6.37
CA LYS A 53 -9.54 10.59 6.40
C LYS A 53 -8.28 11.14 5.72
N GLN A 54 -7.12 10.54 5.98
CA GLN A 54 -5.87 10.97 5.35
C GLN A 54 -5.87 10.75 3.84
N ARG A 55 -6.40 9.62 3.35
CA ARG A 55 -6.56 9.36 1.90
C ARG A 55 -7.47 10.39 1.24
N THR A 56 -8.62 10.69 1.85
CA THR A 56 -9.57 11.68 1.34
C THR A 56 -8.93 13.06 1.24
N ARG A 57 -8.21 13.49 2.29
CA ARG A 57 -7.48 14.77 2.28
C ARG A 57 -6.39 14.83 1.21
N GLN A 58 -5.71 13.72 0.93
CA GLN A 58 -4.71 13.66 -0.14
C GLN A 58 -5.36 13.78 -1.52
N GLN A 59 -6.53 13.15 -1.73
CA GLN A 59 -7.30 13.29 -2.96
C GLN A 59 -7.77 14.72 -3.18
N GLN A 60 -8.39 15.34 -2.18
CA GLN A 60 -8.84 16.74 -2.26
C GLN A 60 -7.70 17.69 -2.62
N ARG A 61 -6.52 17.53 -1.99
CA ARG A 61 -5.34 18.32 -2.32
C ARG A 61 -4.85 18.08 -3.75
N ALA A 62 -4.92 16.84 -4.24
CA ALA A 62 -4.53 16.53 -5.61
C ALA A 62 -5.52 17.15 -6.62
N ASP A 63 -6.81 17.14 -6.30
CA ASP A 63 -7.86 17.77 -7.12
C ASP A 63 -7.74 19.31 -7.12
N GLU A 64 -7.35 19.91 -5.99
CA GLU A 64 -7.09 21.36 -5.89
C GLU A 64 -5.82 21.81 -6.65
N LEU A 65 -4.87 20.90 -6.88
CA LEU A 65 -3.59 21.15 -7.56
C LEU A 65 -3.63 20.84 -9.06
N ALA A 66 -4.72 20.23 -9.54
CA ALA A 66 -4.92 19.84 -10.94
C ALA A 66 -5.62 20.95 -11.74
#